data_AF-A0A2J8V465-F1
#
_entry.id   AF-A0A2J8V465-F1
#
_cell.length_a   1.000
_cell.length_b   1.000
_cell.length_c   1.000
_cell.angle_alpha   90.00
_cell.angle_beta   90.00
_cell.angle_gamma   90.00
#
_symmetry.space_group_name_H-M   'P 1'
#
loop_
_entity.id
_entity.type
_entity.pdbx_description
1 polymer ?
#
loop_
_entity_poly.entity_id
_entity_poly.type
_entity_poly.pdbx_seq_one_letter_code
_entity_poly.pdbx_strand_id
1 'polypeptide(L)'
;LSVEARKEMTRKAIKTVKHFIEKPRKRNSEDEAQEAKDSKVTYADTLNHLEKSLAHLETLSHSFILSLKNSEQETLQKYSHLYDLSRSEKEKLHDEAVAICLDGQPLAMIQQLLEVAVGPLDISPKDIVQSAIMKIISALSGGSADLGGPRDPLKVLEGVVAAVHASVNKG
;
A
#
# COMPACT_ATOMS: atom_id res chain seq x y z
N LEU A 1 9.84 -10.73 -11.95
CA LEU A 1 8.94 -10.64 -13.13
C LEU A 1 8.73 -9.17 -13.48
N SER A 2 8.64 -8.82 -14.76
CA SER A 2 8.31 -7.44 -15.17
C SER A 2 6.87 -7.08 -14.79
N VAL A 3 6.55 -5.78 -14.74
CA VAL A 3 5.17 -5.30 -14.50
C VAL A 3 4.23 -5.86 -15.58
N GLU A 4 4.62 -5.84 -16.85
CA GLU A 4 3.82 -6.39 -17.95
C GLU A 4 3.55 -7.89 -17.79
N ALA A 5 4.56 -8.68 -17.43
CA ALA A 5 4.38 -10.10 -17.19
C ALA A 5 3.40 -10.36 -16.03
N ARG A 6 3.50 -9.60 -14.94
CA ARG A 6 2.57 -9.71 -13.80
C ARG A 6 1.14 -9.32 -14.20
N LYS A 7 0.94 -8.23 -14.96
CA LYS A 7 -0.38 -7.84 -15.47
C LYS A 7 -1.01 -8.92 -16.33
N GLU A 8 -0.24 -9.49 -17.26
CA GLU A 8 -0.74 -10.54 -18.15
C GLU A 8 -1.11 -11.81 -17.39
N MET A 9 -0.28 -12.23 -16.43
CA MET A 9 -0.59 -13.38 -15.56
C MET A 9 -1.87 -13.14 -14.76
N THR A 10 -2.03 -11.95 -14.15
CA THR A 10 -3.23 -11.61 -13.38
C THR A 10 -4.48 -11.59 -14.26
N ARG A 11 -4.42 -11.05 -15.48
CA ARG A 11 -5.54 -11.08 -16.44
C ARG A 11 -5.97 -12.51 -16.79
N LYS A 12 -5.01 -13.40 -17.04
CA LYS A 12 -5.30 -14.82 -17.29
C LYS A 12 -5.95 -15.48 -16.08
N ALA A 13 -5.45 -15.20 -14.87
CA ALA A 13 -6.03 -15.72 -13.63
C ALA A 13 -7.48 -15.25 -13.44
N ILE A 14 -7.75 -13.95 -13.65
CA ILE A 14 -9.10 -13.38 -13.60
C ILE A 14 -10.04 -14.11 -14.57
N LYS A 15 -9.62 -14.30 -15.83
CA LYS A 15 -10.43 -15.00 -16.84
C LYS A 15 -10.77 -16.43 -16.41
N THR A 16 -9.80 -17.14 -15.85
CA THR A 16 -9.99 -18.50 -15.34
C THR A 16 -10.96 -18.54 -14.15
N VAL A 17 -10.83 -17.62 -13.19
CA VAL A 17 -11.75 -17.55 -12.03
C VAL A 17 -13.16 -17.20 -12.46
N LYS A 18 -13.35 -16.25 -13.39
CA LYS A 18 -14.67 -15.93 -13.97
C LYS A 18 -15.32 -17.17 -14.61
N HIS A 19 -14.53 -17.96 -15.36
CA HIS A 19 -15.03 -19.21 -15.94
C HIS A 19 -15.49 -20.24 -14.89
N PHE A 20 -14.84 -20.32 -13.72
CA PHE A 20 -15.27 -21.21 -12.64
C PHE A 20 -16.56 -20.72 -11.96
N ILE A 21 -16.77 -19.41 -11.86
CA ILE A 21 -18.00 -18.81 -11.33
C ILE A 21 -19.18 -19.03 -12.29
N GLU A 22 -18.95 -18.90 -13.61
CA GLU A 22 -19.99 -19.00 -14.64
C GLU A 22 -20.41 -20.44 -14.98
N LYS A 23 -19.59 -21.45 -14.65
CA LYS A 23 -19.91 -22.85 -14.95
C LYS A 23 -21.12 -23.30 -14.12
N PRO A 24 -22.26 -23.67 -14.73
CA PRO A 24 -23.39 -24.20 -13.98
C PRO A 24 -22.96 -25.51 -13.28
N ARG A 25 -23.06 -25.54 -11.95
CA ARG A 25 -22.84 -26.72 -11.11
C ARG A 25 -23.81 -27.84 -11.53
N LYS A 26 -23.41 -28.69 -12.48
CA LYS A 26 -23.92 -30.07 -12.56
C LYS A 26 -23.01 -30.94 -11.69
N ARG A 27 -23.22 -30.93 -10.37
CA ARG A 27 -22.59 -31.90 -9.45
C ARG A 27 -23.48 -32.08 -8.22
N ASN A 28 -23.57 -33.33 -7.79
CA ASN A 28 -24.58 -33.90 -6.90
C ASN A 28 -24.57 -33.26 -5.50
N SER A 29 -25.76 -33.22 -4.90
CA SER A 29 -26.13 -32.64 -3.60
C SER A 29 -25.47 -33.28 -2.36
N GLU A 30 -24.45 -34.13 -2.51
CA GLU A 30 -23.76 -34.80 -1.39
C GLU A 30 -22.39 -34.18 -1.06
N ASP A 31 -21.76 -33.44 -1.98
CA ASP A 31 -20.47 -32.76 -1.72
C ASP A 31 -20.63 -31.37 -1.04
N GLU A 32 -21.84 -30.81 -1.00
CA GLU A 32 -22.10 -29.50 -0.39
C GLU A 32 -22.00 -29.50 1.14
N ALA A 33 -22.03 -30.67 1.78
CA ALA A 33 -21.89 -30.79 3.24
C ALA A 33 -20.44 -30.66 3.72
N GLN A 34 -19.44 -30.83 2.84
CA GLN A 34 -18.02 -30.85 3.20
C GLN A 34 -17.29 -29.53 2.91
N GLU A 35 -17.75 -28.73 1.94
CA GLU A 35 -17.15 -27.41 1.61
C GLU A 35 -17.38 -26.34 2.69
N ALA A 36 -18.33 -26.55 3.61
CA ALA A 36 -18.70 -25.56 4.62
C ALA A 36 -17.76 -25.51 5.84
N LYS A 37 -16.73 -26.37 5.92
CA LYS A 37 -15.95 -26.53 7.17
C LYS A 37 -14.47 -26.19 7.11
N ASP A 38 -13.84 -26.10 5.93
CA ASP A 38 -12.41 -25.76 5.88
C ASP A 38 -12.06 -24.75 4.76
N SER A 39 -11.68 -23.55 5.21
CA SER A 39 -11.21 -22.36 4.48
C SER A 39 -12.28 -21.38 3.94
N LYS A 40 -12.13 -20.12 4.36
CA LYS A 40 -13.16 -19.07 4.42
C LYS A 40 -13.14 -18.10 3.22
N VAL A 41 -12.61 -18.53 2.06
CA VAL A 41 -12.38 -17.67 0.88
C VAL A 41 -13.11 -18.24 -0.33
N THR A 42 -14.01 -17.45 -0.92
CA THR A 42 -14.82 -17.86 -2.08
C THR A 42 -14.15 -17.52 -3.41
N TYR A 43 -14.68 -18.05 -4.52
CA TYR A 43 -14.27 -17.62 -5.87
C TYR A 43 -14.54 -16.12 -6.10
N ALA A 44 -15.60 -15.57 -5.51
CA ALA A 44 -15.90 -14.14 -5.59
C ALA A 44 -14.85 -13.30 -4.85
N ASP A 45 -14.43 -13.73 -3.66
CA ASP A 45 -13.35 -13.07 -2.89
C ASP A 45 -12.02 -13.11 -3.67
N THR A 46 -11.72 -14.25 -4.27
CA THR A 46 -10.53 -14.43 -5.11
C THR A 46 -10.57 -13.52 -6.33
N LEU A 47 -11.73 -13.42 -6.99
CA LEU A 47 -11.90 -12.55 -8.15
C LEU A 47 -11.67 -11.08 -7.77
N ASN A 48 -12.31 -10.61 -6.69
CA ASN A 48 -12.14 -9.24 -6.20
C ASN A 48 -10.67 -8.94 -5.85
N HIS A 49 -9.99 -9.89 -5.20
CA HIS A 49 -8.58 -9.76 -4.87
C HIS A 49 -7.68 -9.63 -6.12
N LEU A 50 -7.95 -10.43 -7.15
CA LEU A 50 -7.21 -10.37 -8.42
C LEU A 50 -7.50 -9.09 -9.20
N GLU A 51 -8.76 -8.63 -9.23
CA GLU A 51 -9.14 -7.38 -9.88
C GLU A 51 -8.49 -6.18 -9.19
N LYS A 52 -8.47 -6.13 -7.86
CA LYS A 52 -7.72 -5.13 -7.10
C LYS A 52 -6.22 -5.20 -7.40
N SER A 53 -5.65 -6.40 -7.44
CA SER A 53 -4.23 -6.59 -7.77
C SER A 53 -3.90 -6.10 -9.18
N LEU A 54 -4.77 -6.34 -10.17
CA LEU A 54 -4.60 -5.86 -11.52
C LEU A 54 -4.64 -4.33 -11.58
N ALA A 55 -5.64 -3.71 -10.94
CA ALA A 55 -5.76 -2.26 -10.86
C ALA A 55 -4.50 -1.63 -10.21
N HIS A 56 -3.98 -2.22 -9.13
CA HIS A 56 -2.73 -1.75 -8.53
C HIS A 56 -1.54 -1.87 -9.52
N LEU A 57 -1.39 -2.98 -10.23
CA LEU A 57 -0.31 -3.13 -11.21
C LEU A 57 -0.36 -2.08 -12.34
N GLU A 58 -1.54 -1.56 -12.67
CA GLU A 58 -1.70 -0.47 -13.64
C GLU A 58 -1.13 0.85 -13.11
N THR A 59 -1.25 1.11 -11.80
CA THR A 59 -0.68 2.31 -11.15
C THR A 59 0.85 2.36 -11.16
N LEU A 60 1.54 1.21 -11.34
CA LEU A 60 3.01 1.17 -11.39
C LEU A 60 3.60 1.86 -12.63
N SER A 61 2.76 2.20 -13.61
CA SER A 61 3.13 3.00 -14.77
C SER A 61 2.85 4.50 -14.59
N HIS A 62 2.26 4.90 -13.46
CA HIS A 62 1.98 6.30 -13.14
C HIS A 62 3.28 7.10 -13.02
N SER A 63 3.28 8.33 -13.51
CA SER A 63 4.48 9.19 -13.59
C SER A 63 5.17 9.37 -12.24
N PHE A 64 4.39 9.57 -11.17
CA PHE A 64 4.90 9.65 -9.80
C PHE A 64 5.68 8.38 -9.39
N ILE A 65 5.09 7.19 -9.57
CA ILE A 65 5.75 5.92 -9.18
C ILE A 65 7.00 5.67 -10.02
N LEU A 66 6.95 5.99 -11.31
CA LEU A 66 8.13 5.91 -12.17
C LEU A 66 9.23 6.88 -11.74
N SER A 67 8.88 8.08 -11.26
CA SER A 67 9.85 9.05 -10.75
C SER A 67 10.57 8.54 -9.49
N LEU A 68 9.85 7.85 -8.60
CA LEU A 68 10.45 7.20 -7.43
C LEU A 68 11.36 6.05 -7.84
N LYS A 69 10.88 5.18 -8.73
CA LYS A 69 11.60 4.00 -9.22
C LYS A 69 12.91 4.36 -9.92
N ASN A 70 12.90 5.43 -10.70
CA ASN A 70 14.04 5.85 -11.53
C ASN A 70 14.90 6.92 -10.84
N SER A 71 14.61 7.27 -9.58
CA SER A 71 15.39 8.22 -8.81
C SER A 71 16.80 7.69 -8.55
N GLU A 72 17.79 8.57 -8.46
CA GLU A 72 19.15 8.22 -8.01
C GLU A 72 19.23 8.01 -6.48
N GLN A 73 18.21 8.45 -5.73
CA GLN A 73 18.15 8.30 -4.28
C GLN A 73 17.59 6.92 -3.90
N GLU A 74 18.40 6.10 -3.24
CA GLU A 74 18.03 4.75 -2.79
C GLU A 74 16.74 4.74 -1.95
N THR A 75 16.55 5.75 -1.09
CA THR A 75 15.34 5.90 -0.28
C THR A 75 14.07 6.03 -1.15
N LEU A 76 14.13 6.78 -2.26
CA LEU A 76 12.98 6.94 -3.15
C LEU A 76 12.71 5.67 -3.97
N GLN A 77 13.75 4.97 -4.39
CA GLN A 77 13.61 3.64 -5.01
C GLN A 77 12.97 2.64 -4.05
N LYS A 78 13.34 2.69 -2.76
CA LYS A 78 12.75 1.87 -1.70
C LYS A 78 11.25 2.12 -1.55
N TYR A 79 10.79 3.36 -1.58
CA TYR A 79 9.35 3.65 -1.58
C TYR A 79 8.66 3.05 -2.81
N SER A 80 9.21 3.24 -4.01
CA SER A 80 8.62 2.60 -5.20
C SER A 80 8.51 1.07 -5.06
N HIS A 81 9.48 0.43 -4.40
CA HIS A 81 9.46 -1.00 -4.17
C HIS A 81 8.40 -1.41 -3.15
N LEU A 82 8.28 -0.68 -2.03
CA LEU A 82 7.26 -0.92 -1.01
C LEU A 82 5.86 -0.71 -1.58
N TYR A 83 5.67 0.34 -2.37
CA TYR A 83 4.41 0.60 -3.06
C TYR A 83 3.99 -0.58 -3.94
N ASP A 84 4.90 -1.12 -4.75
CA ASP A 84 4.67 -2.30 -5.60
C ASP A 84 4.26 -3.54 -4.77
N LEU A 85 4.83 -3.72 -3.59
CA LEU A 85 4.47 -4.80 -2.67
C LEU A 85 3.16 -4.55 -1.90
N SER A 86 2.73 -3.28 -1.81
CA SER A 86 1.55 -2.88 -1.03
C SER A 86 0.24 -3.40 -1.62
N ARG A 87 0.15 -3.58 -2.95
CA ARG A 87 -1.11 -3.86 -3.67
C ARG A 87 -2.23 -2.85 -3.40
N SER A 88 -1.88 -1.62 -3.03
CA SER A 88 -2.82 -0.63 -2.53
C SER A 88 -3.63 -1.13 -1.32
N GLU A 89 -3.02 -1.94 -0.45
CA GLU A 89 -3.62 -2.33 0.82
C GLU A 89 -3.47 -1.20 1.82
N LYS A 90 -4.58 -0.85 2.47
CA LYS A 90 -4.69 0.31 3.36
C LYS A 90 -3.61 0.33 4.43
N GLU A 91 -3.40 -0.79 5.13
CA GLU A 91 -2.42 -0.91 6.21
C GLU A 91 -0.99 -0.75 5.69
N LYS A 92 -0.64 -1.40 4.57
CA LYS A 92 0.70 -1.28 3.98
C LYS A 92 1.00 0.12 3.46
N LEU A 93 0.01 0.76 2.83
CA LEU A 93 0.14 2.14 2.38
C LEU A 93 0.24 3.12 3.55
N HIS A 94 -0.49 2.87 4.64
CA HIS A 94 -0.37 3.66 5.86
C HIS A 94 1.05 3.55 6.44
N ASP A 95 1.55 2.33 6.60
CA ASP A 95 2.90 2.08 7.12
C ASP A 95 3.98 2.73 6.25
N GLU A 96 3.85 2.61 4.92
CA GLU A 96 4.75 3.24 3.96
C GLU A 96 4.70 4.77 4.02
N ALA A 97 3.49 5.34 4.04
CA ALA A 97 3.30 6.79 4.15
C ALA A 97 3.84 7.34 5.48
N VAL A 98 3.69 6.59 6.58
CA VAL A 98 4.29 6.92 7.88
C VAL A 98 5.81 6.86 7.79
N ALA A 99 6.40 5.87 7.13
CA ALA A 99 7.85 5.80 6.93
C ALA A 99 8.36 7.01 6.13
N ILE A 100 7.68 7.37 5.04
CA ILE A 100 7.97 8.58 4.23
C ILE A 100 7.93 9.85 5.11
N CYS A 101 6.92 9.96 5.99
CA CYS A 101 6.79 11.07 6.91
C CYS A 101 7.94 11.12 7.94
N LEU A 102 8.29 9.99 8.55
CA LEU A 102 9.39 9.87 9.51
C LEU A 102 10.77 10.13 8.87
N ASP A 103 10.91 9.87 7.58
CA ASP A 103 12.08 10.24 6.79
C ASP A 103 12.15 11.75 6.46
N GLY A 104 11.17 12.55 6.92
CA GLY A 104 11.13 13.99 6.71
C GLY A 104 10.82 14.39 5.26
N GLN A 105 10.24 13.49 4.46
CA GLN A 105 9.91 13.77 3.06
C GLN A 105 8.75 14.77 2.96
N PRO A 106 8.63 15.50 1.83
CA PRO A 106 7.55 16.47 1.64
C PRO A 106 6.16 15.83 1.73
N LEU A 107 5.20 16.50 2.40
CA LEU A 107 3.82 15.99 2.49
C LEU A 107 3.14 15.81 1.12
N ALA A 108 3.55 16.58 0.11
CA ALA A 108 3.09 16.41 -1.26
C ALA A 108 3.41 15.01 -1.83
N MET A 109 4.53 14.40 -1.40
CA MET A 109 4.88 13.03 -1.79
C MET A 109 3.90 12.02 -1.18
N ILE A 110 3.53 12.21 0.09
CA ILE A 110 2.53 11.38 0.78
C ILE A 110 1.18 11.53 0.09
N GLN A 111 0.77 12.77 -0.22
CA GLN A 111 -0.47 13.03 -0.94
C GLN A 111 -0.50 12.32 -2.30
N GLN A 112 0.58 12.44 -3.10
CA GLN A 112 0.68 11.78 -4.39
C GLN A 112 0.64 10.24 -4.28
N LEU A 113 1.27 9.66 -3.24
CA LEU A 113 1.20 8.21 -3.00
C LEU A 113 -0.25 7.75 -2.72
N LEU A 114 -0.96 8.50 -1.88
CA LEU A 114 -2.35 8.20 -1.52
C LEU A 114 -3.31 8.40 -2.70
N GLU A 115 -3.06 9.40 -3.57
CA GLU A 115 -3.86 9.66 -4.78
C GLU A 115 -3.70 8.59 -5.86
N VAL A 116 -2.49 8.04 -6.00
CA VAL A 116 -2.20 7.03 -7.03
C VAL A 116 -2.72 5.64 -6.63
N ALA A 117 -2.85 5.38 -5.33
CA ALA A 117 -3.35 4.12 -4.81
C ALA A 117 -4.80 3.80 -5.21
N VAL A 118 -5.10 2.50 -5.26
CA VAL A 118 -6.40 1.99 -5.70
C VAL A 118 -7.34 1.76 -4.52
N GLY A 119 -8.55 2.33 -4.63
CA GLY A 119 -9.65 2.11 -3.71
C GLY A 119 -9.79 3.19 -2.63
N PRO A 120 -10.87 3.17 -1.84
CA PRO A 120 -11.04 4.09 -0.74
C PRO A 120 -10.01 3.76 0.35
N LEU A 121 -9.09 4.69 0.59
CA LEU A 121 -8.11 4.54 1.65
C LEU A 121 -8.66 5.02 3.00
N ASP A 122 -9.55 6.03 3.00
CA ASP A 122 -9.98 6.75 4.19
C ASP A 122 -8.79 7.13 5.09
N ILE A 123 -7.71 7.60 4.44
CA ILE A 123 -6.48 8.07 5.05
C ILE A 123 -6.14 9.40 4.39
N SER A 124 -5.83 10.41 5.19
CA SER A 124 -5.32 11.70 4.75
C SER A 124 -3.87 11.90 5.18
N PRO A 125 -3.11 12.82 4.55
CA PRO A 125 -1.77 13.19 5.03
C PRO A 125 -1.76 13.64 6.49
N LYS A 126 -2.86 14.24 6.99
CA LYS A 126 -3.01 14.60 8.39
C LYS A 126 -2.96 13.37 9.30
N ASP A 127 -3.66 12.29 8.95
CA ASP A 127 -3.68 11.04 9.72
C ASP A 127 -2.30 10.37 9.76
N ILE A 128 -1.55 10.49 8.65
CA ILE A 128 -0.17 10.02 8.55
C ILE A 128 0.75 10.81 9.47
N VAL A 129 0.69 12.15 9.42
CA VAL A 129 1.47 13.02 10.31
C VAL A 129 1.15 12.73 11.78
N GLN A 130 -0.13 12.57 12.12
CA GLN A 130 -0.54 12.23 13.48
C GLN A 130 0.05 10.88 13.91
N SER A 131 0.03 9.88 13.03
CA SER A 131 0.58 8.54 13.29
C SER A 131 2.11 8.58 13.48
N ALA A 132 2.82 9.37 12.67
CA ALA A 132 4.26 9.61 12.82
C ALA A 132 4.58 10.29 14.16
N ILE A 133 3.84 11.34 14.54
CA ILE A 133 4.00 12.03 15.82
C ILE A 133 3.77 11.07 17.00
N MET A 134 2.73 10.22 16.94
CA MET A 134 2.48 9.23 18.00
C MET A 134 3.64 8.25 18.17
N LYS A 135 4.25 7.78 17.06
CA LYS A 135 5.45 6.93 17.11
C LYS A 135 6.63 7.67 17.75
N ILE A 136 6.86 8.92 17.38
CA ILE A 136 7.93 9.76 17.95
C ILE A 136 7.74 9.97 19.45
N ILE A 137 6.52 10.32 19.88
CA ILE A 137 6.19 10.51 21.32
C ILE A 137 6.44 9.20 22.08
N SER A 138 6.05 8.06 21.51
CA SER A 138 6.30 6.76 22.12
C SER A 138 7.80 6.50 22.30
N ALA A 139 8.62 6.75 21.27
CA ALA A 139 10.08 6.60 21.35
C ALA A 139 10.71 7.55 22.39
N LEU A 140 10.28 8.82 22.44
CA LEU A 140 10.73 9.80 23.44
C LEU A 140 10.35 9.41 24.87
N SER A 141 9.24 8.71 25.04
CA SER A 141 8.76 8.24 26.35
C SER A 141 9.42 6.93 26.81
N GLY A 142 10.44 6.45 26.10
CA GLY A 142 11.12 5.19 26.39
C GLY A 142 10.45 3.94 25.80
N GLY A 143 9.49 4.11 24.89
CA GLY A 143 8.87 3.01 24.15
C GLY A 143 9.74 2.47 23.01
N SER A 144 9.39 1.29 22.50
CA SER A 144 10.11 0.59 21.43
C SER A 144 9.56 0.88 20.02
N ALA A 145 8.97 2.06 19.80
CA ALA A 145 8.41 2.41 18.50
C ALA A 145 9.53 2.52 17.46
N ASP A 146 9.42 1.76 16.38
CA ASP A 146 10.38 1.82 15.27
C ASP A 146 10.21 3.13 14.49
N LEU A 147 11.28 3.93 14.43
CA LEU A 147 11.38 5.18 13.67
C LEU A 147 12.11 4.99 12.33
N GLY A 148 12.23 3.75 11.84
CA GLY A 148 13.02 3.39 10.68
C GLY A 148 14.49 3.13 11.03
N GLY A 149 14.73 2.50 12.18
CA GLY A 149 16.06 2.18 12.69
C GLY A 149 16.57 3.10 13.81
N PRO A 150 17.86 3.00 14.20
CA PRO A 150 18.44 3.76 15.30
C PRO A 150 18.58 5.24 14.89
N ARG A 151 17.56 6.04 15.21
CA ARG A 151 17.50 7.48 14.93
C ARG A 151 17.18 8.25 16.20
N ASP A 152 17.72 9.45 16.30
CA ASP A 152 17.35 10.40 17.37
C ASP A 152 15.89 10.87 17.15
N PRO A 153 14.95 10.56 18.06
CA PRO A 153 13.56 10.95 17.91
C PRO A 153 13.34 12.46 17.79
N LEU A 154 14.20 13.30 18.41
CA LEU A 154 14.09 14.75 18.29
C LEU A 154 14.48 15.24 16.89
N LYS A 155 15.48 14.60 16.27
CA LYS A 155 15.86 14.89 14.88
C LYS A 155 14.80 14.46 13.88
N VAL A 156 14.15 13.32 14.14
CA VAL A 156 13.00 12.86 13.35
C VAL A 156 11.85 13.85 13.46
N LEU A 157 11.55 14.34 14.67
CA LEU A 157 10.52 15.36 14.89
C LEU A 157 10.83 16.66 14.14
N GLU A 158 12.07 17.13 14.20
CA GLU A 158 12.52 18.33 13.47
C GLU A 158 12.25 18.20 11.96
N GLY A 159 12.56 17.04 11.37
CA GLY A 159 12.29 16.76 9.95
C GLY A 159 10.79 16.76 9.61
N VAL A 160 9.97 16.09 10.42
CA VAL A 160 8.50 16.07 10.24
C VAL A 160 7.93 17.49 10.33
N VAL A 161 8.33 18.27 11.34
CA VAL A 161 7.85 19.65 11.53
C VAL A 161 8.27 20.54 10.36
N ALA A 162 9.50 20.40 9.87
CA ALA A 162 9.98 21.14 8.70
C ALA A 162 9.15 20.83 7.44
N ALA A 163 8.82 19.55 7.20
CA ALA A 163 7.98 19.13 6.09
C ALA A 163 6.55 19.68 6.18
N VAL A 164 5.94 19.64 7.38
CA VAL A 164 4.62 20.23 7.64
C VAL A 164 4.63 21.73 7.40
N HIS A 165 5.62 22.44 7.96
CA HIS A 165 5.76 23.89 7.81
C HIS A 165 5.94 24.28 6.33
N ALA A 166 6.75 23.53 5.58
CA ALA A 166 6.94 23.75 4.15
C ALA A 166 5.65 23.53 3.34
N SER A 167 4.78 22.59 3.77
CA SER A 167 3.47 22.38 3.13
C SER A 167 2.54 23.55 3.38
N VAL A 168 2.40 23.99 4.64
CA VAL A 168 1.52 25.12 5.02
C VAL A 168 1.91 26.42 4.30
N ASN A 169 3.20 26.67 4.13
CA ASN A 169 3.68 27.87 3.42
C ASN A 169 3.41 27.84 1.91
N LYS A 170 3.16 26.67 1.32
CA LYS A 170 2.88 26.52 -0.11
C LYS A 170 1.38 26.58 -0.44
N GLY A 171 0.50 26.62 0.55
CA GLY A 171 -0.96 26.62 0.40
C GLY A 171 -1.51 25.21 0.38
#